data_AF-A0A7J2VA21-F1
#
_entry.id   AF-A0A7J2VA21-F1
#
_cell.length_a   1.000
_cell.length_b   1.000
_cell.length_c   1.000
_cell.angle_alpha   90.00
_cell.angle_beta   90.00
_cell.angle_gamma   90.00
#
_symmetry.space_group_name_H-M   'P 1'
#
loop_
_entity.id
_entity.type
_entity.pdbx_description
1 polymer ?
#
loop_
_entity_poly.entity_id
_entity_poly.type
_entity_poly.pdbx_seq_one_letter_code
_entity_poly.pdbx_strand_id
1 'polypeptide(L)'
;MKHSWPWKVKLYWDPWRNTPIIKPRQEEIDLLYHLKLSEPGDVRPAFRGDYEKLKNAIIYEFGSVKLYQRFFEGKFTLLNKVPHWDIMYEVVSSGNVVGQLYYDPFMEKWRFRLTFQGAYIALNEGLVDYVRTQPPIYTGKEVESSTSTSSRQVVVVDEKNNIRGVASVGGRRGVV
;
A
#
# COMPACT_ATOMS: atom_id res chain seq x y z
N MET A 1 -31.01 16.00 20.88
CA MET A 1 -30.59 14.77 20.16
C MET A 1 -29.17 14.44 20.59
N LYS A 2 -28.90 13.23 21.09
CA LYS A 2 -27.51 12.80 21.37
C LYS A 2 -26.82 12.59 20.02
N HIS A 3 -25.91 13.50 19.64
CA HIS A 3 -24.95 13.21 18.58
C HIS A 3 -24.06 12.08 19.08
N SER A 4 -24.30 10.84 18.64
CA SER A 4 -23.27 9.81 18.75
C SER A 4 -22.25 10.09 17.66
N TRP A 5 -20.99 10.21 18.05
CA TRP A 5 -19.91 10.24 17.09
C TRP A 5 -19.93 8.91 16.33
N PRO A 6 -19.98 8.90 14.99
CA PRO A 6 -19.94 7.66 14.24
C PRO A 6 -18.60 6.99 14.55
N TRP A 7 -18.66 5.74 15.01
CA TRP A 7 -17.48 4.95 15.37
C TRP A 7 -16.62 4.59 14.14
N LYS A 8 -17.19 4.74 12.94
CA LYS A 8 -16.54 4.53 11.65
C LYS A 8 -16.76 5.73 10.73
N VAL A 9 -15.67 6.30 10.22
CA VAL A 9 -15.73 7.37 9.22
C VAL A 9 -16.04 6.79 7.85
N LYS A 10 -17.04 7.37 7.15
CA LYS A 10 -17.30 7.08 5.75
C LYS A 10 -16.61 8.12 4.89
N LEU A 11 -15.64 7.67 4.09
CA LEU A 11 -14.86 8.52 3.22
C LEU A 11 -15.03 8.07 1.77
N TYR A 12 -15.16 9.04 0.89
CA TYR A 12 -15.31 8.83 -0.53
C TYR A 12 -14.15 9.47 -1.28
N TRP A 13 -13.95 9.06 -2.52
CA TRP A 13 -12.96 9.63 -3.41
C TRP A 13 -13.62 10.01 -4.74
N ASP A 14 -13.41 11.25 -5.16
CA ASP A 14 -13.76 11.71 -6.50
C ASP A 14 -12.59 11.40 -7.43
N PRO A 15 -12.71 10.43 -8.36
CA PRO A 15 -11.61 10.09 -9.26
C PRO A 15 -11.42 11.09 -10.41
N TRP A 16 -12.39 11.97 -10.70
CA TRP A 16 -12.23 13.03 -11.71
C TRP A 16 -11.37 14.17 -11.16
N ARG A 17 -11.63 14.57 -9.91
CA ARG A 17 -10.85 15.63 -9.22
C ARG A 17 -9.62 15.10 -8.49
N ASN A 18 -9.54 13.79 -8.28
CA ASN A 18 -8.51 13.11 -7.51
C ASN A 18 -8.41 13.62 -6.06
N THR A 19 -9.57 13.81 -5.42
CA THR A 19 -9.68 14.39 -4.08
C THR A 19 -10.63 13.59 -3.17
N PRO A 20 -10.38 13.55 -1.86
CA PRO A 20 -11.30 12.92 -0.93
C PRO A 20 -12.55 13.77 -0.69
N ILE A 21 -13.69 13.10 -0.51
CA ILE A 21 -14.98 13.71 -0.24
C ILE A 21 -15.54 13.17 1.08
N ILE A 22 -15.88 14.08 1.98
CA ILE A 22 -16.55 13.79 3.24
C ILE A 22 -17.99 14.25 3.11
N LYS A 23 -18.96 13.38 3.46
CA LYS A 23 -20.40 13.65 3.37
C LYS A 23 -20.84 14.15 1.97
N PRO A 24 -20.68 13.31 0.92
CA PRO A 24 -21.21 13.65 -0.41
C PRO A 24 -22.73 13.86 -0.38
N ARG A 25 -23.24 14.62 -1.34
CA ARG A 25 -24.70 14.71 -1.54
C ARG A 25 -25.24 13.38 -2.04
N GLN A 26 -26.50 13.08 -1.73
CA GLN A 26 -27.10 11.78 -2.06
C GLN A 26 -27.01 11.48 -3.55
N GLU A 27 -27.22 12.49 -4.40
CA GLU A 27 -27.12 12.39 -5.86
C GLU A 27 -25.68 12.18 -6.39
N GLU A 28 -24.65 12.40 -5.58
CA GLU A 28 -23.24 12.27 -5.98
C GLU A 28 -22.63 10.92 -5.60
N ILE A 29 -23.25 10.17 -4.67
CA ILE A 29 -22.64 8.97 -4.08
C ILE A 29 -22.23 7.93 -5.12
N ASP A 30 -23.07 7.70 -6.13
CA ASP A 30 -22.83 6.70 -7.18
C ASP A 30 -21.69 7.09 -8.13
N LEU A 31 -21.32 8.38 -8.13
CA LEU A 31 -20.18 8.91 -8.89
C LEU A 31 -18.88 8.82 -8.08
N LEU A 32 -18.88 8.36 -6.83
CA LEU A 32 -17.70 8.38 -5.97
C LEU A 32 -17.27 6.98 -5.57
N TYR A 33 -15.97 6.80 -5.37
CA TYR A 33 -15.44 5.56 -4.84
C TYR A 33 -15.47 5.59 -3.32
N HIS A 34 -16.22 4.67 -2.70
CA HIS A 34 -16.17 4.48 -1.26
C HIS A 34 -14.83 3.87 -0.85
N LEU A 35 -14.07 4.58 -0.03
CA LEU A 35 -12.77 4.13 0.45
C LEU A 35 -12.96 3.08 1.56
N LYS A 36 -12.51 1.85 1.27
CA LYS A 36 -12.50 0.75 2.23
C LYS A 36 -11.25 0.85 3.11
N LEU A 37 -11.37 1.62 4.18
CA LEU A 37 -10.30 1.82 5.16
C LEU A 37 -10.47 0.88 6.36
N SER A 38 -9.36 0.52 6.99
CA SER A 38 -9.39 -0.15 8.29
C SER A 38 -9.99 0.78 9.35
N GLU A 39 -10.83 0.21 10.22
CA GLU A 39 -11.55 0.95 11.26
C GLU A 39 -10.58 1.51 12.32
N PRO A 40 -10.82 2.72 12.84
CA PRO A 40 -12.02 3.56 12.68
C PRO A 40 -12.07 4.42 11.39
N GLY A 41 -11.04 4.38 10.55
CA GLY A 41 -10.94 5.22 9.35
C GLY A 41 -10.55 6.67 9.66
N ASP A 42 -9.74 6.88 10.71
CA ASP A 42 -9.24 8.20 11.13
C ASP A 42 -8.11 8.66 10.19
N VAL A 43 -8.52 9.13 9.01
CA VAL A 43 -7.60 9.60 7.98
C VAL A 43 -7.17 11.04 8.21
N ARG A 44 -5.90 11.30 7.86
CA ARG A 44 -5.39 12.66 7.69
C ARG A 44 -4.69 12.83 6.34
N PRO A 45 -4.61 14.04 5.80
CA PRO A 45 -3.71 14.34 4.70
C PRO A 45 -2.25 14.01 5.05
N ALA A 46 -1.50 13.54 4.05
CA ALA A 46 -0.06 13.43 4.15
C ALA A 46 0.57 14.83 4.10
N PHE A 47 1.52 15.09 4.99
CA PHE A 47 2.33 16.31 5.00
C PHE A 47 3.72 16.04 4.43
N ARG A 48 4.51 17.10 4.23
CA ARG A 48 5.88 17.00 3.65
C ARG A 48 6.72 15.90 4.30
N GLY A 49 6.72 15.85 5.64
CA GLY A 49 7.49 14.85 6.38
C GLY A 49 6.99 13.41 6.21
N ASP A 50 5.75 13.19 5.77
CA ASP A 50 5.23 11.87 5.42
C ASP A 50 5.65 11.45 4.02
N TYR A 51 5.60 12.38 3.05
CA TYR A 51 6.06 12.12 1.69
C TYR A 51 7.55 11.74 1.66
N GLU A 52 8.39 12.40 2.47
CA GLU A 52 9.80 12.00 2.61
C GLU A 52 9.95 10.59 3.19
N LYS A 53 9.16 10.23 4.21
CA LYS A 53 9.17 8.86 4.77
C LYS A 53 8.74 7.84 3.72
N LEU A 54 7.66 8.11 2.98
CA LEU A 54 7.18 7.25 1.90
C LEU A 54 8.24 7.05 0.84
N LYS A 55 8.85 8.14 0.33
CA LYS A 55 9.89 8.09 -0.68
C LYS A 55 11.08 7.24 -0.23
N ASN A 56 11.59 7.49 0.97
CA ASN A 56 12.74 6.77 1.51
C ASN A 56 12.42 5.29 1.79
N ALA A 57 11.24 4.99 2.34
CA ALA A 57 10.80 3.62 2.56
C ALA A 57 10.64 2.84 1.25
N ILE A 58 10.06 3.45 0.22
CA ILE A 58 9.90 2.82 -1.10
C ILE A 58 11.25 2.54 -1.75
N ILE A 59 12.16 3.51 -1.75
CA ILE A 59 13.52 3.31 -2.28
C ILE A 59 14.24 2.21 -1.50
N TYR A 60 14.07 2.18 -0.18
CA TYR A 60 14.66 1.14 0.67
C TYR A 60 14.14 -0.26 0.32
N GLU A 61 12.84 -0.42 0.07
CA GLU A 61 12.22 -1.74 -0.17
C GLU A 61 12.36 -2.22 -1.61
N PHE A 62 12.28 -1.34 -2.60
CA PHE A 62 12.23 -1.70 -4.02
C PHE A 62 13.45 -1.22 -4.82
N GLY A 63 14.43 -0.60 -4.17
CA GLY A 63 15.65 -0.12 -4.83
C GLY A 63 15.44 1.00 -5.85
N SER A 64 14.22 1.56 -5.94
CA SER A 64 13.83 2.48 -7.02
C SER A 64 12.79 3.49 -6.54
N VAL A 65 12.87 4.71 -7.09
CA VAL A 65 11.90 5.79 -6.80
C VAL A 65 10.62 5.67 -7.65
N LYS A 66 10.59 4.80 -8.66
CA LYS A 66 9.51 4.71 -9.66
C LYS A 66 8.11 4.54 -9.04
N LEU A 67 8.00 3.68 -8.01
CA LEU A 67 6.72 3.49 -7.30
C LEU A 67 6.26 4.75 -6.58
N TYR A 68 7.19 5.51 -6.00
CA TYR A 68 6.86 6.78 -5.36
C TYR A 68 6.34 7.79 -6.39
N GLN A 69 7.04 7.93 -7.52
CA GLN A 69 6.62 8.81 -8.61
C GLN A 69 5.24 8.43 -9.13
N ARG A 70 5.00 7.12 -9.31
CA ARG A 70 3.74 6.61 -9.82
C ARG A 70 2.57 6.85 -8.87
N PHE A 71 2.75 6.65 -7.57
CA PHE A 71 1.63 6.68 -6.62
C PHE A 71 1.47 7.99 -5.87
N PHE A 72 2.53 8.78 -5.66
CA PHE A 72 2.49 9.88 -4.69
C PHE A 72 2.97 11.21 -5.24
N GLU A 73 3.86 11.24 -6.23
CA GLU A 73 4.39 12.49 -6.78
C GLU A 73 3.27 13.32 -7.43
N GLY A 74 3.07 14.54 -6.93
CA GLY A 74 2.01 15.45 -7.37
C GLY A 74 0.59 14.99 -7.00
N LYS A 75 0.42 13.95 -6.16
CA LYS A 75 -0.88 13.36 -5.84
C LYS A 75 -1.28 13.57 -4.38
N PHE A 76 -2.55 13.91 -4.19
CA PHE A 76 -3.13 13.97 -2.86
C PHE A 76 -3.12 12.59 -2.21
N THR A 77 -2.59 12.49 -1.00
CA THR A 77 -2.43 11.23 -0.28
C THR A 77 -3.06 11.34 1.10
N LEU A 78 -3.75 10.30 1.53
CA LEU A 78 -4.25 10.16 2.90
C LEU A 78 -3.50 9.06 3.63
N LEU A 79 -3.38 9.23 4.94
CA LEU A 79 -2.82 8.26 5.86
C LEU A 79 -3.89 7.90 6.89
N ASN A 80 -4.28 6.63 6.93
CA ASN A 80 -5.17 6.07 7.94
C ASN A 80 -4.32 5.30 8.96
N LYS A 81 -4.36 5.68 10.24
CA LYS A 81 -3.60 4.96 11.28
C LYS A 81 -4.22 3.59 11.50
N VAL A 82 -3.38 2.56 11.55
CA VAL A 82 -3.82 1.17 11.74
C VAL A 82 -3.00 0.47 12.83
N PRO A 83 -3.56 -0.55 13.50
CA PRO A 83 -2.83 -1.30 14.53
C PRO A 83 -1.58 -1.98 13.97
N HIS A 84 -0.45 -1.81 14.65
CA HIS A 84 0.82 -2.50 14.39
C HIS A 84 1.62 -2.55 15.69
N TRP A 85 2.76 -3.26 15.70
CA TRP A 85 3.65 -3.33 16.87
C TRP A 85 4.16 -1.94 17.30
N ASP A 86 4.35 -1.06 16.33
CA ASP A 86 4.66 0.35 16.53
C ASP A 86 3.74 1.21 15.62
N ILE A 87 4.26 2.20 14.90
CA ILE A 87 3.46 3.08 14.05
C ILE A 87 3.26 2.45 12.66
N MET A 88 2.00 2.37 12.21
CA MET A 88 1.65 2.00 10.84
C MET A 88 0.49 2.86 10.31
N TYR A 89 0.56 3.14 9.02
CA TYR A 89 -0.47 3.82 8.25
C TYR A 89 -0.81 3.03 6.99
N GLU A 90 -2.10 2.84 6.73
CA GLU A 90 -2.58 2.59 5.37
C GLU A 90 -2.42 3.88 4.57
N VAL A 91 -1.87 3.75 3.37
CA VAL A 91 -1.55 4.86 2.49
C VAL A 91 -2.52 4.83 1.31
N VAL A 92 -3.35 5.86 1.21
CA VAL A 92 -4.36 5.99 0.17
C VAL A 92 -3.88 7.00 -0.86
N SER A 93 -3.92 6.63 -2.13
CA SER A 93 -3.71 7.54 -3.24
C SER A 93 -4.62 7.17 -4.40
N SER A 94 -5.12 8.18 -5.11
CA SER A 94 -6.01 8.01 -6.27
C SER A 94 -7.15 7.02 -6.03
N GLY A 95 -7.83 7.17 -4.89
CA GLY A 95 -9.02 6.40 -4.56
C GLY A 95 -8.77 4.96 -4.11
N ASN A 96 -7.51 4.57 -3.87
CA ASN A 96 -7.16 3.21 -3.48
C ASN A 96 -6.17 3.20 -2.33
N VAL A 97 -6.28 2.22 -1.43
CA VAL A 97 -5.22 1.90 -0.47
C VAL A 97 -4.11 1.20 -1.25
N VAL A 98 -3.00 1.90 -1.52
CA VAL A 98 -1.91 1.41 -2.37
C VAL A 98 -0.83 0.68 -1.58
N GLY A 99 -0.74 0.92 -0.27
CA GLY A 99 0.26 0.28 0.56
C GLY A 99 0.12 0.64 2.03
N GLN A 100 1.08 0.17 2.81
CA GLN A 100 1.20 0.41 4.23
C GLN A 100 2.61 0.96 4.50
N LEU A 101 2.68 2.11 5.16
CA LEU A 101 3.91 2.70 5.68
C LEU A 101 3.99 2.38 7.17
N TYR A 102 5.05 1.73 7.60
CA TYR A 102 5.23 1.36 9.01
C TYR A 102 6.66 1.57 9.46
N TYR A 103 6.84 1.81 10.76
CA TYR A 103 8.15 1.85 11.38
C TYR A 103 8.52 0.47 11.92
N ASP A 104 9.73 0.04 11.61
CA ASP A 104 10.34 -1.17 12.13
C ASP A 104 11.31 -0.78 13.26
N PRO A 105 10.95 -1.05 14.53
CA PRO A 105 11.75 -0.63 15.68
C PRO A 105 13.07 -1.41 15.81
N PHE A 106 13.17 -2.60 15.22
CA PHE A 106 14.40 -3.41 15.29
C PHE A 106 15.43 -2.98 14.26
N MET A 107 14.97 -2.46 13.11
CA MET A 107 15.82 -1.92 12.06
C MET A 107 16.03 -0.41 12.17
N GLU A 108 15.27 0.25 13.05
CA GLU A 108 15.15 1.71 13.17
C GLU A 108 14.84 2.40 11.83
N LYS A 109 13.91 1.83 11.06
CA LYS A 109 13.62 2.28 9.68
C LYS A 109 12.14 2.35 9.37
N TRP A 110 11.79 3.33 8.53
CA TRP A 110 10.52 3.34 7.83
C TRP A 110 10.55 2.34 6.68
N ARG A 111 9.53 1.50 6.61
CA ARG A 111 9.35 0.44 5.63
C ARG A 111 8.00 0.60 4.94
N PHE A 112 7.92 0.13 3.70
CA PHE A 112 6.70 0.23 2.90
C PHE A 112 6.33 -1.14 2.33
N ARG A 113 5.06 -1.51 2.46
CA ARG A 113 4.52 -2.76 1.90
C ARG A 113 3.36 -2.45 0.97
N LEU A 114 3.36 -3.07 -0.21
CA LEU A 114 2.23 -2.95 -1.14
C LEU A 114 1.02 -3.73 -0.62
N THR A 115 -0.17 -3.15 -0.75
CA THR A 115 -1.43 -3.91 -0.67
C THR A 115 -1.62 -4.72 -1.96
N PHE A 116 -2.64 -5.58 -2.00
CA PHE A 116 -2.99 -6.31 -3.22
C PHE A 116 -3.23 -5.35 -4.41
N GLN A 117 -4.01 -4.28 -4.21
CA GLN A 117 -4.29 -3.30 -5.26
C GLN A 117 -3.03 -2.57 -5.72
N GLY A 118 -2.17 -2.16 -4.78
CA GLY A 118 -0.89 -1.54 -5.09
C GLY A 118 0.03 -2.48 -5.88
N ALA A 119 0.13 -3.74 -5.45
CA ALA A 119 0.91 -4.77 -6.13
C ALA A 119 0.37 -5.06 -7.54
N TYR A 120 -0.95 -5.07 -7.73
CA TYR A 120 -1.58 -5.26 -9.03
C TYR A 120 -1.20 -4.17 -10.03
N ILE A 121 -1.33 -2.90 -9.63
CA ILE A 121 -0.95 -1.77 -10.50
C ILE A 121 0.55 -1.79 -10.77
N ALA A 122 1.36 -1.97 -9.72
CA ALA A 122 2.81 -1.98 -9.83
C ALA A 122 3.33 -3.09 -10.76
N LEU A 123 2.77 -4.30 -10.66
CA LEU A 123 3.16 -5.44 -11.49
C LEU A 123 2.78 -5.21 -12.95
N ASN A 124 1.55 -4.77 -13.23
CA ASN A 124 1.07 -4.53 -14.59
C ASN A 124 1.85 -3.42 -15.30
N GLU A 125 2.34 -2.43 -14.56
CA GLU A 125 3.15 -1.33 -15.09
C GLU A 125 4.67 -1.64 -15.08
N GLY A 126 5.09 -2.84 -14.68
CA GLY A 126 6.50 -3.25 -14.67
C GLY A 126 7.36 -2.46 -13.68
N LEU A 127 6.79 -2.02 -12.56
CA LEU A 127 7.44 -1.18 -11.55
C LEU A 127 8.09 -1.97 -10.42
N VAL A 128 7.81 -3.27 -10.33
CA VAL A 128 8.29 -4.16 -9.26
C VAL A 128 8.77 -5.48 -9.84
N ASP A 129 9.77 -6.04 -9.16
CA ASP A 129 10.19 -7.41 -9.40
C ASP A 129 9.16 -8.39 -8.85
N TYR A 130 9.09 -9.57 -9.47
CA TYR A 130 8.18 -10.63 -9.05
C TYR A 130 8.83 -12.00 -9.15
N VAL A 131 8.31 -12.94 -8.37
CA VAL A 131 8.71 -14.35 -8.36
C VAL A 131 7.50 -15.21 -8.69
N ARG A 132 7.68 -16.17 -9.60
CA ARG A 132 6.68 -17.19 -9.92
C ARG A 132 6.87 -18.40 -9.00
N THR A 133 5.78 -18.92 -8.44
CA THR A 133 5.82 -20.11 -7.59
C THR A 133 4.57 -20.98 -7.79
N GLN A 134 4.73 -22.29 -7.56
CA GLN A 134 3.64 -23.25 -7.63
C GLN A 134 2.88 -23.35 -6.30
N PRO A 135 1.56 -23.62 -6.33
CA PRO A 135 0.80 -23.99 -5.14
C PRO A 135 1.38 -25.19 -4.39
N PRO A 136 1.18 -25.30 -3.06
CA PRO A 136 0.46 -24.36 -2.21
C PRO A 136 1.32 -23.12 -1.89
N ILE A 137 0.68 -21.95 -1.80
CA ILE A 137 1.32 -20.67 -1.42
C ILE A 137 0.67 -20.23 -0.12
N TYR A 138 1.50 -20.06 0.92
CA TYR A 138 1.08 -19.67 2.25
C TYR A 138 2.17 -18.83 2.91
N THR A 139 1.80 -18.02 3.90
CA THR A 139 2.73 -17.16 4.66
C THR A 139 3.80 -17.99 5.36
N GLY A 140 5.06 -17.60 5.23
CA GLY A 140 6.23 -18.29 5.76
C GLY A 140 6.86 -19.30 4.80
N LYS A 141 6.27 -19.52 3.61
CA LYS A 141 6.88 -20.37 2.59
C LYS A 141 8.14 -19.70 2.02
N GLU A 142 9.26 -20.41 2.06
CA GLU A 142 10.46 -20.01 1.34
C GLU A 142 10.34 -20.38 -0.15
N VAL A 143 10.74 -19.45 -1.01
CA VAL A 143 10.78 -19.63 -2.46
C VAL A 143 12.17 -19.24 -2.94
N GLU A 144 12.85 -20.16 -3.60
CA GLU A 144 14.12 -19.88 -4.24
C GLU A 144 13.89 -19.03 -5.50
N SER A 145 14.63 -17.93 -5.62
CA SER A 145 14.61 -17.09 -6.81
C SER A 145 15.95 -17.21 -7.52
N SER A 146 15.93 -17.50 -8.82
CA SER A 146 17.11 -17.47 -9.68
C SER A 146 17.53 -16.05 -10.05
N THR A 147 16.68 -15.06 -9.80
CA THR A 147 16.91 -13.66 -10.19
C THR A 147 17.54 -12.89 -9.03
N SER A 148 18.74 -12.34 -9.26
CA SER A 148 19.35 -11.37 -8.34
C SER A 148 18.56 -10.06 -8.43
N THR A 149 17.76 -9.77 -7.40
CA THR A 149 17.09 -8.48 -7.26
C THR A 149 17.79 -7.63 -6.20
N SER A 150 17.84 -6.33 -6.41
CA SER A 150 18.22 -5.36 -5.37
C SER A 150 17.06 -5.00 -4.43
N SER A 151 15.84 -5.42 -4.80
CA SER A 151 14.61 -5.23 -4.04
C SER A 151 14.59 -6.15 -2.82
N ARG A 152 14.24 -5.58 -1.67
CA ARG A 152 13.98 -6.31 -0.42
C ARG A 152 12.59 -6.92 -0.39
N GLN A 153 11.69 -6.43 -1.24
CA GLN A 153 10.36 -6.99 -1.43
C GLN A 153 10.08 -7.28 -2.89
N VAL A 154 9.36 -8.38 -3.15
CA VAL A 154 8.94 -8.81 -4.48
C VAL A 154 7.49 -9.25 -4.47
N VAL A 155 6.80 -9.10 -5.60
CA VAL A 155 5.44 -9.60 -5.75
C VAL A 155 5.48 -11.10 -6.05
N VAL A 156 4.62 -11.88 -5.38
CA VAL A 156 4.52 -13.32 -5.61
C VAL A 156 3.33 -13.59 -6.51
N VAL A 157 3.59 -14.28 -7.61
CA VAL A 157 2.56 -14.66 -8.59
C VAL A 157 2.53 -16.17 -8.81
N ASP A 158 1.38 -16.69 -9.20
CA ASP A 158 1.26 -18.08 -9.67
C ASP A 158 1.64 -18.24 -11.15
N GLU A 159 1.55 -19.47 -11.66
CA GLU A 159 1.85 -19.80 -13.06
C GLU A 159 0.97 -19.07 -14.08
N LYS A 160 -0.21 -18.60 -13.66
CA LYS A 160 -1.15 -17.84 -14.49
C LYS A 160 -0.97 -16.32 -14.32
N ASN A 161 0.11 -15.89 -13.66
CA ASN A 161 0.39 -14.50 -13.29
C ASN A 161 -0.65 -13.86 -12.35
N ASN A 162 -1.43 -14.64 -11.60
CA ASN A 162 -2.28 -14.07 -10.55
C ASN A 162 -1.44 -13.73 -9.33
N ILE A 163 -1.67 -12.55 -8.74
CA ILE A 163 -0.99 -12.13 -7.51
C ILE A 163 -1.48 -12.98 -6.34
N ARG A 164 -0.53 -13.52 -5.59
CA ARG A 164 -0.75 -14.35 -4.41
C ARG A 164 -0.24 -13.70 -3.12
N GLY A 165 0.69 -12.76 -3.21
CA GLY A 165 1.18 -12.01 -2.06
C GLY A 165 2.37 -11.12 -2.38
N VAL A 166 3.03 -10.66 -1.32
CA VAL A 166 4.29 -9.92 -1.36
C VAL A 166 5.26 -10.63 -0.44
N ALA A 167 6.44 -10.99 -0.95
CA ALA A 167 7.49 -11.68 -0.22
C ALA A 167 8.64 -10.73 0.14
N SER A 168 9.33 -11.03 1.23
CA SER A 168 10.60 -10.39 1.59
C SER A 168 11.79 -11.20 1.05
N VAL A 169 12.87 -10.54 0.64
CA VAL A 169 14.08 -11.18 0.10
C VAL A 169 15.16 -11.25 1.19
N GLY A 170 15.55 -12.48 1.56
CA GLY A 170 16.67 -12.79 2.44
C GLY A 170 17.77 -13.53 1.67
N GLY A 171 18.83 -12.83 1.25
CA GLY A 171 19.89 -13.43 0.44
C GLY A 171 19.42 -13.83 -0.97
N ARG A 172 19.74 -15.05 -1.43
CA ARG A 172 19.21 -15.61 -2.71
C ARG A 172 17.80 -16.22 -2.57
N ARG A 173 17.15 -16.09 -1.40
CA ARG A 173 15.85 -16.72 -1.09
C ARG A 173 14.80 -15.64 -0.79
N GLY A 174 13.56 -15.87 -1.19
CA GLY A 174 12.40 -15.05 -0.81
C GLY A 174 11.52 -15.78 0.20
N VAL A 175 10.90 -15.06 1.14
CA VAL A 175 9.93 -15.59 2.12
C VAL A 175 8.60 -14.88 1.89
N VAL A 176 7.56 -15.66 1.56
CA VAL A 176 6.19 -15.18 1.26
C VAL A 176 5.43 -14.78 2.51
#